data_AF-A0A7C2ALY9-F1
#
_entry.id   AF-A0A7C2ALY9-F1
#
_cell.length_a   1.000
_cell.length_b   1.000
_cell.length_c   1.000
_cell.angle_alpha   90.00
_cell.angle_beta   90.00
_cell.angle_gamma   90.00
#
_symmetry.space_group_name_H-M   'P 1'
#
loop_
_entity.id
_entity.type
_entity.pdbx_description
1 polymer ?
#
loop_
_entity_poly.entity_id
_entity_poly.type
_entity_poly.pdbx_seq_one_letter_code
_entity_poly.pdbx_strand_id
1 'polypeptide(L)'
;MYKKLFLSFVILVGFLCFSQVIFSAVTQGDYVVKLAEELNLGKGLSVEEAISALTKVGIVPKEGFKCNVQVTREFLNEIQELVIAAAEKGLIGFSPKRAIEILTSLSEDMGLPVPVPLGTVPPPPPPPPPPVPASPMK
;
A
#
# COMPACT_ATOMS: atom_id res chain seq x y z
N MET A 1 24.13 -40.85 -28.37
CA MET A 1 22.90 -40.89 -27.55
C MET A 1 22.88 -39.96 -26.33
N TYR A 2 24.01 -39.42 -25.84
CA TYR A 2 24.05 -38.61 -24.61
C TYR A 2 23.55 -37.14 -24.71
N LYS A 3 23.58 -36.55 -25.92
CA LYS A 3 23.26 -35.14 -26.12
C LYS A 3 21.79 -34.80 -25.86
N LYS A 4 20.87 -35.75 -26.12
CA LYS A 4 19.44 -35.60 -25.84
C LYS A 4 19.11 -35.73 -24.35
N LEU A 5 19.86 -36.59 -23.63
CA LEU A 5 19.67 -36.80 -22.18
C LEU A 5 20.16 -35.59 -21.37
N PHE A 6 21.29 -34.99 -21.78
CA PHE A 6 21.86 -33.80 -21.12
C PHE A 6 20.98 -32.56 -21.31
N LEU A 7 20.44 -32.36 -22.51
CA LEU A 7 19.56 -31.22 -22.81
C LEU A 7 18.24 -31.31 -22.03
N SER A 8 17.68 -32.52 -21.85
CA SER A 8 16.49 -32.73 -21.05
C SER A 8 16.73 -32.45 -19.55
N PHE A 9 17.93 -32.73 -19.05
CA PHE A 9 18.29 -32.47 -17.65
C PHE A 9 18.46 -30.98 -17.35
N VAL A 10 19.06 -30.22 -18.27
CA VAL A 10 19.23 -28.76 -18.14
C VAL A 10 17.89 -28.03 -18.16
N ILE A 11 16.93 -28.50 -18.98
CA ILE A 11 15.57 -27.93 -19.02
C ILE A 11 14.80 -28.26 -17.73
N LEU A 12 14.94 -29.48 -17.19
CA LEU A 12 14.27 -29.88 -15.95
C LEU A 12 14.79 -29.12 -14.73
N VAL A 13 16.11 -28.91 -14.63
CA VAL A 13 16.75 -28.15 -13.54
C VAL A 13 16.45 -26.65 -13.68
N GLY A 14 16.41 -26.11 -14.92
CA GLY A 14 16.03 -24.72 -15.16
C GLY A 14 14.57 -24.41 -14.82
N PHE A 15 13.65 -25.36 -15.04
CA PHE A 15 12.23 -25.17 -14.75
C PHE A 15 11.92 -25.23 -13.23
N LEU A 16 12.71 -26.00 -12.46
CA LEU A 16 12.56 -26.10 -11.00
C LEU A 16 13.04 -24.84 -10.24
N CYS A 17 13.82 -23.96 -10.88
CA CYS A 17 14.29 -22.70 -10.26
C CYS A 17 13.29 -21.53 -10.36
N PHE A 18 12.23 -21.62 -11.15
CA PHE A 18 11.35 -20.47 -11.45
C PHE A 18 10.06 -20.40 -10.63
N SER A 19 9.77 -21.36 -9.74
CA SER A 19 8.42 -21.49 -9.16
C SER A 19 8.29 -21.19 -7.67
N GLN A 20 9.27 -20.54 -7.03
CA GLN A 20 9.08 -20.08 -5.65
C GLN A 20 9.18 -18.56 -5.54
N VAL A 21 8.28 -17.87 -6.26
CA VAL A 21 7.82 -16.57 -5.76
C VAL A 21 6.96 -16.86 -4.54
N ILE A 22 7.60 -17.05 -3.39
CA ILE A 22 6.90 -17.00 -2.11
C ILE A 22 6.51 -15.53 -1.95
N PHE A 23 5.26 -15.20 -2.29
CA PHE A 23 4.67 -13.94 -1.85
C PHE A 23 4.58 -14.00 -0.33
N SER A 24 5.66 -13.64 0.36
CA SER A 24 5.61 -13.43 1.80
C SER A 24 4.74 -12.19 2.01
N ALA A 25 3.56 -12.38 2.57
CA ALA A 25 2.65 -11.28 2.83
C ALA A 25 3.30 -10.28 3.79
N VAL A 26 3.31 -9.00 3.42
CA VAL A 26 3.85 -7.92 4.25
C VAL A 26 3.03 -7.79 5.53
N THR A 27 3.70 -7.85 6.67
CA THR A 27 3.05 -7.67 7.97
C THR A 27 2.94 -6.20 8.33
N GLN A 28 2.00 -5.85 9.21
CA GLN A 28 1.93 -4.47 9.72
C GLN A 28 3.21 -4.08 10.47
N GLY A 29 3.89 -5.02 11.12
CA GLY A 29 5.17 -4.75 11.80
C GLY A 29 6.24 -4.25 10.83
N ASP A 30 6.43 -4.97 9.71
CA ASP A 30 7.39 -4.59 8.67
C ASP A 30 7.05 -3.23 8.05
N TYR A 31 5.76 -3.03 7.78
CA TYR A 31 5.26 -1.78 7.21
C TYR A 31 5.49 -0.58 8.13
N VAL A 32 5.26 -0.73 9.44
CA VAL A 32 5.43 0.35 10.43
C VAL A 32 6.89 0.78 10.54
N VAL A 33 7.83 -0.17 10.53
CA VAL A 33 9.27 0.15 10.54
C VAL A 33 9.62 0.99 9.30
N LYS A 34 9.21 0.54 8.12
CA LYS A 34 9.50 1.25 6.87
C LYS A 34 8.84 2.62 6.81
N LEU A 35 7.59 2.74 7.27
CA LEU A 35 6.88 4.01 7.34
C LEU A 35 7.60 5.01 8.25
N ALA A 36 8.06 4.57 9.43
CA ALA A 36 8.79 5.44 10.35
C ALA A 36 10.13 5.94 9.75
N GLU A 37 10.82 5.08 8.99
CA GLU A 37 12.05 5.45 8.26
C GLU A 37 11.77 6.48 7.16
N GLU A 38 10.77 6.23 6.31
CA GLU A 38 10.39 7.13 5.22
C GLU A 38 9.89 8.49 5.71
N LEU A 39 9.24 8.51 6.88
CA LEU A 39 8.83 9.74 7.56
C LEU A 39 9.97 10.43 8.34
N ASN A 40 11.22 9.97 8.21
CA ASN A 40 12.40 10.48 8.91
C ASN A 40 12.26 10.53 10.44
N LEU A 41 11.51 9.59 11.03
CA LEU A 41 11.32 9.51 12.48
C LEU A 41 12.45 8.74 13.19
N GLY A 42 13.26 8.02 12.43
CA GLY A 42 14.44 7.28 12.88
C GLY A 42 14.94 6.34 11.77
N LYS A 43 16.06 5.66 11.98
CA LYS A 43 16.63 4.67 11.04
C LYS A 43 17.00 3.40 11.79
N GLY A 44 16.79 2.23 11.17
CA GLY A 44 17.15 0.95 11.77
C GLY A 44 16.39 0.66 13.06
N LEU A 45 15.14 1.12 13.13
CA LEU A 45 14.29 0.98 14.32
C LEU A 45 13.79 -0.45 14.49
N SER A 46 13.64 -0.90 15.73
CA SER A 46 12.80 -2.06 16.05
C SER A 46 11.31 -1.74 15.76
N VAL A 47 10.47 -2.78 15.70
CA VAL A 47 9.02 -2.61 15.51
C VAL A 47 8.42 -1.74 16.63
N GLU A 48 8.82 -1.98 17.88
CA GLU A 48 8.35 -1.24 19.06
C GLU A 48 8.82 0.21 19.04
N GLU A 49 10.06 0.45 18.62
CA GLU A 49 10.62 1.79 18.48
C GLU A 49 9.92 2.58 17.37
N ALA A 50 9.64 1.94 16.23
CA ALA A 50 8.90 2.53 15.13
C ALA A 50 7.45 2.87 15.53
N ILE A 51 6.76 1.97 16.23
CA ILE A 51 5.43 2.24 16.79
C ILE A 51 5.47 3.41 17.76
N SER A 52 6.48 3.45 18.65
CA SER A 52 6.66 4.56 19.59
C SER A 52 6.87 5.88 18.85
N ALA A 53 7.69 5.89 17.81
CA ALA A 53 7.98 7.08 17.00
C ALA A 53 6.74 7.60 16.27
N LEU A 54 5.97 6.72 15.61
CA LEU A 54 4.70 7.07 14.96
C LEU A 54 3.66 7.59 15.97
N THR A 55 3.57 6.95 17.13
CA THR A 55 2.66 7.36 18.21
C THR A 55 2.97 8.76 18.71
N LYS A 56 4.26 9.12 18.86
CA LYS A 56 4.68 10.46 19.29
C LYS A 56 4.24 11.57 18.33
N VAL A 57 4.11 11.27 17.04
CA VAL A 57 3.62 12.21 16.02
C VAL A 57 2.12 12.07 15.74
N GLY A 58 1.40 11.31 16.57
CA GLY A 58 -0.05 11.15 16.50
C GLY A 58 -0.55 10.17 15.44
N ILE A 59 0.32 9.34 14.86
CA ILE A 59 -0.05 8.30 13.91
C ILE A 59 -0.32 7.02 14.68
N VAL A 60 -1.59 6.83 15.07
CA VAL A 60 -2.06 5.66 15.80
C VAL A 60 -3.40 5.19 15.20
N PRO A 61 -3.46 3.98 14.61
CA PRO A 61 -4.72 3.39 14.14
C PRO A 61 -5.72 3.23 15.29
N LYS A 62 -7.02 3.26 14.97
CA LYS A 62 -8.11 3.12 15.95
C LYS A 62 -8.01 1.84 16.78
N GLU A 63 -7.63 0.74 16.14
CA GLU A 63 -7.45 -0.56 16.81
C GLU A 63 -6.01 -0.80 17.27
N GLY A 64 -5.13 0.19 17.14
CA GLY A 64 -3.69 0.07 17.34
C GLY A 64 -3.00 -0.76 16.25
N PHE A 65 -1.69 -0.91 16.38
CA PHE A 65 -0.88 -1.71 15.46
C PHE A 65 -0.96 -3.20 15.82
N LYS A 66 -1.21 -4.05 14.83
CA LYS A 66 -1.27 -5.51 14.97
C LYS A 66 -0.08 -6.14 14.22
N CYS A 67 1.10 -6.15 14.81
CA CYS A 67 2.36 -6.43 14.10
C CYS A 67 2.42 -7.77 13.36
N ASN A 68 1.66 -8.78 13.81
CA ASN A 68 1.69 -10.14 13.26
C ASN A 68 0.57 -10.41 12.23
N VAL A 69 -0.17 -9.38 11.80
CA VAL A 69 -1.21 -9.53 10.76
C VAL A 69 -0.75 -8.89 9.46
N GLN A 70 -1.32 -9.36 8.36
CA GLN A 70 -1.05 -8.81 7.04
C GLN A 70 -1.58 -7.38 6.92
N VAL A 71 -0.88 -6.57 6.14
CA VAL A 71 -1.36 -5.23 5.77
C VAL A 71 -2.60 -5.35 4.89
N THR A 72 -3.68 -4.65 5.27
CA THR A 72 -4.91 -4.59 4.49
C THR A 72 -5.09 -3.20 3.87
N ARG A 73 -5.96 -3.09 2.87
CA ARG A 73 -6.27 -1.79 2.23
C ARG A 73 -6.88 -0.82 3.23
N GLU A 74 -7.73 -1.30 4.13
CA GLU A 74 -8.42 -0.49 5.14
C GLU A 74 -7.41 0.13 6.11
N PHE A 75 -6.44 -0.68 6.55
CA PHE A 75 -5.33 -0.20 7.38
C PHE A 75 -4.51 0.88 6.66
N LEU A 76 -4.17 0.67 5.38
CA LEU A 76 -3.41 1.63 4.58
C LEU A 76 -4.14 2.96 4.39
N ASN A 77 -5.46 2.92 4.14
CA ASN A 77 -6.28 4.12 4.03
C ASN A 77 -6.31 4.88 5.36
N GLU A 78 -6.46 4.18 6.48
CA GLU A 78 -6.42 4.80 7.81
C GLU A 78 -5.06 5.44 8.11
N ILE A 79 -3.96 4.75 7.80
CA ILE A 79 -2.60 5.31 7.95
C ILE A 79 -2.44 6.57 7.09
N GLN A 80 -2.94 6.58 5.86
CA GLN A 80 -2.90 7.77 5.00
C GLN A 80 -3.59 8.97 5.65
N GLU A 81 -4.79 8.79 6.21
CA GLU A 81 -5.50 9.86 6.93
C GLU A 81 -4.71 10.38 8.13
N LEU A 82 -4.14 9.48 8.93
CA LEU A 82 -3.37 9.83 10.11
C LEU A 82 -2.09 10.59 9.76
N VAL A 83 -1.39 10.17 8.71
CA VAL A 83 -0.16 10.84 8.25
C VAL A 83 -0.49 12.21 7.67
N ILE A 84 -1.58 12.35 6.91
CA ILE A 84 -2.08 13.65 6.43
C ILE A 84 -2.37 14.56 7.63
N ALA A 85 -3.11 14.07 8.63
CA ALA A 85 -3.44 14.85 9.82
C ALA A 85 -2.19 15.25 10.62
N ALA A 86 -1.18 14.37 10.71
CA ALA A 86 0.10 14.70 11.35
C ALA A 86 0.86 15.77 10.57
N ALA A 87 0.85 15.71 9.23
CA ALA A 87 1.46 16.72 8.36
C ALA A 87 0.76 18.08 8.49
N GLU A 88 -0.58 18.11 8.47
CA GLU A 88 -1.37 19.33 8.62
C GLU A 88 -1.14 20.01 9.97
N LYS A 89 -0.89 19.22 11.03
CA LYS A 89 -0.53 19.72 12.36
C LYS A 89 0.94 20.08 12.51
N GLY A 90 1.77 19.85 11.50
CA GLY A 90 3.22 20.08 11.55
C GLY A 90 3.96 19.14 12.51
N LEU A 91 3.39 17.97 12.83
CA LEU A 91 4.01 16.97 13.71
C LEU A 91 5.06 16.13 12.98
N ILE A 92 5.03 16.13 11.64
CA ILE A 92 6.05 15.54 10.77
C ILE A 92 6.59 16.61 9.81
N GLY A 93 7.85 16.48 9.41
CA GLY A 93 8.57 17.46 8.57
C GLY A 93 8.16 17.51 7.10
N PHE A 94 6.95 17.05 6.76
CA PHE A 94 6.46 16.93 5.40
C PHE A 94 5.13 17.66 5.21
N SER A 95 4.90 18.17 4.01
CA SER A 95 3.58 18.68 3.62
C SER A 95 2.61 17.50 3.42
N PRO A 96 1.28 17.72 3.55
CA PRO A 96 0.28 16.68 3.32
C PRO A 96 0.42 16.01 1.95
N LYS A 97 0.68 16.80 0.90
CA LYS A 97 0.93 16.28 -0.45
C LYS A 97 2.16 15.37 -0.50
N ARG A 98 3.28 15.80 0.12
CA ARG A 98 4.50 15.00 0.12
C ARG A 98 4.35 13.71 0.93
N ALA A 99 3.60 13.76 2.03
CA ALA A 99 3.24 12.58 2.80
C ALA A 99 2.47 11.54 1.97
N ILE A 100 1.50 11.97 1.17
CA ILE A 100 0.75 11.07 0.27
C ILE A 100 1.67 10.41 -0.77
N GLU A 101 2.60 11.18 -1.34
CA GLU A 101 3.60 10.65 -2.28
C GLU A 101 4.47 9.59 -1.61
N ILE A 102 4.97 9.85 -0.39
CA ILE A 102 5.77 8.91 0.39
C ILE A 102 4.99 7.60 0.63
N LEU A 103 3.72 7.68 1.05
CA LEU A 103 2.91 6.47 1.28
C LEU A 103 2.64 5.70 -0.01
N THR A 104 2.39 6.40 -1.12
CA THR A 104 2.17 5.78 -2.43
C THR A 104 3.40 5.01 -2.86
N SER A 105 4.58 5.64 -2.81
CA SER A 105 5.85 4.99 -3.15
C SER A 105 6.16 3.83 -2.22
N LEU A 106 5.95 3.98 -0.91
CA LEU A 106 6.15 2.90 0.05
C LEU A 106 5.23 1.69 -0.24
N SER A 107 3.96 1.94 -0.55
CA SER A 107 3.04 0.86 -0.94
C SER A 107 3.53 0.15 -2.21
N GLU A 108 3.95 0.89 -3.24
CA GLU A 108 4.49 0.30 -4.47
C GLU A 108 5.76 -0.52 -4.22
N ASP A 109 6.70 0.01 -3.45
CA ASP A 109 7.97 -0.65 -3.11
C ASP A 109 7.75 -1.95 -2.30
N MET A 110 6.71 -1.98 -1.48
CA MET A 110 6.33 -3.16 -0.70
C MET A 110 5.34 -4.08 -1.43
N GLY A 111 4.97 -3.78 -2.69
CA GLY A 111 4.01 -4.58 -3.46
C GLY A 111 2.59 -4.57 -2.88
N LEU A 112 2.24 -3.51 -2.14
CA LEU A 112 0.95 -3.31 -1.48
C LEU A 112 0.00 -2.47 -2.35
N PRO A 113 -1.32 -2.55 -2.12
CA PRO A 113 -2.25 -1.66 -2.78
C PRO A 113 -2.00 -0.20 -2.39
N VAL A 114 -2.11 0.70 -3.35
CA VAL A 114 -2.02 2.14 -3.09
C VAL A 114 -3.22 2.59 -2.24
N PRO A 115 -3.00 3.36 -1.16
CA PRO A 115 -4.09 3.90 -0.34
C PRO A 115 -4.96 4.86 -1.15
N VAL A 116 -6.27 4.76 -0.98
CA VAL A 116 -7.25 5.65 -1.61
C VAL A 116 -7.89 6.48 -0.50
N PRO A 117 -7.83 7.82 -0.56
CA PRO A 117 -8.45 8.68 0.45
C PRO A 117 -9.95 8.36 0.60
N LEU A 118 -10.45 8.21 1.84
CA LEU A 118 -11.88 8.09 2.10
C LEU A 118 -12.56 9.42 1.77
N GLY A 119 -13.04 9.55 0.54
CA GLY A 119 -13.67 10.79 0.04
C GLY A 119 -13.67 10.90 -1.48
N THR A 120 -12.83 10.16 -2.19
CA THR A 120 -12.84 10.11 -3.65
C THR A 120 -13.69 8.97 -4.19
N VAL A 121 -14.92 8.81 -3.69
CA VAL A 121 -15.92 8.05 -4.47
C VAL A 121 -16.13 8.85 -5.76
N PRO A 122 -15.76 8.31 -6.95
CA PRO A 122 -16.07 9.00 -8.18
C PRO A 122 -17.59 9.25 -8.22
N PRO A 123 -18.06 10.46 -8.58
CA PRO A 123 -19.49 10.72 -8.64
C PRO A 123 -20.15 9.64 -9.51
N PRO A 124 -21.33 9.12 -9.13
CA PRO A 124 -22.04 8.17 -9.98
C PRO A 124 -22.21 8.78 -11.38
N PRO A 125 -22.14 7.98 -12.46
CA PRO A 125 -22.34 8.50 -13.80
C PRO A 125 -23.69 9.23 -13.87
N PRO A 126 -23.78 10.36 -14.60
CA PRO A 126 -25.04 11.08 -14.73
C PRO A 126 -26.12 10.12 -15.26
N PRO A 127 -27.38 10.23 -14.79
CA PRO A 127 -28.47 9.42 -15.32
C PRO A 127 -28.57 9.61 -16.84
N PRO A 128 -28.93 8.58 -17.60
CA PRO A 128 -29.12 8.72 -19.04
C PRO A 128 -30.15 9.84 -19.30
N PRO A 129 -29.95 10.65 -20.36
CA PRO A 129 -30.94 11.66 -20.72
C PRO A 129 -32.30 10.98 -20.93
N PRO A 130 -33.41 11.63 -20.55
CA PRO A 130 -34.74 11.08 -20.78
C PRO A 130 -34.90 10.75 -22.27
N PRO A 131 -35.62 9.66 -22.62
CA PRO A 131 -35.91 9.33 -24.01
C PRO A 131 -36.51 10.57 -24.68
N VAL A 132 -35.90 11.02 -25.78
CA VAL A 132 -36.47 12.09 -26.60
C VAL A 132 -37.85 11.63 -27.03
N PRO A 133 -38.94 12.37 -26.73
CA PRO A 133 -40.25 12.02 -27.25
C PRO A 133 -40.16 11.93 -28.76
N ALA A 134 -40.54 10.79 -29.34
CA ALA A 134 -40.67 10.67 -30.78
C ALA A 134 -41.63 11.76 -31.24
N SER A 135 -41.10 12.80 -31.91
CA SER A 135 -41.92 13.83 -32.52
C SER A 135 -42.95 13.13 -33.43
N PRO A 136 -44.25 13.44 -33.31
CA PRO A 136 -45.22 12.91 -34.24
C PRO A 136 -44.86 13.44 -35.62
N MET A 137 -44.56 12.51 -36.52
CA MET A 137 -44.33 12.76 -37.94
C MET A 137 -45.61 13.43 -38.49
N LYS A 138 -45.46 14.66 -39.02
CA LYS A 138 -46.54 15.37 -39.72
C LYS A 138 -46.48 15.04 -41.21
#